data_AF-A0A182T6G3-F1
#
_entry.id   AF-A0A182T6G3-F1
#
_cell.length_a   1.000
_cell.length_b   1.000
_cell.length_c   1.000
_cell.angle_alpha   90.00
_cell.angle_beta   90.00
_cell.angle_gamma   90.00
#
_symmetry.space_group_name_H-M   'P 1'
#
loop_
_entity.id
_entity.type
_entity.pdbx_description
1 polymer ?
#
loop_
_entity_poly.entity_id
_entity_poly.type
_entity_poly.pdbx_seq_one_letter_code
_entity_poly.pdbx_strand_id
1 'polypeptide(L)'
;MLQASERLLSKSVHDGVEQFREICERTRIVPDVFNLYEWSTWITPTILHKKRFETAFYLIALDALPKVVPEGSEVQQYFWDTPANLLEAHNSERIWLTPPQAYELKRLSYVHDIEQVVSFARNKRFAKGTTPLCPVAFTAADGVVLALPGDSLYPANYDLVTEHNAHEYVHQTMEELRRNVTLLHRLELVGKLHTKGYYQNQPALDDHLHLTGENRNFT
;
A
#
# COMPACT_ATOMS: atom_id res chain seq x y z
N MET A 1 -19.83 16.82 -25.15
CA MET A 1 -20.51 15.58 -25.59
C MET A 1 -19.81 14.33 -25.04
N LEU A 2 -18.48 14.15 -25.20
CA LEU A 2 -17.72 13.01 -24.62
C LEU A 2 -17.84 12.83 -23.09
N GLN A 3 -17.79 13.93 -22.31
CA GLN A 3 -17.90 13.86 -20.84
C GLN A 3 -19.24 13.30 -20.35
N ALA A 4 -20.33 13.57 -21.07
CA ALA A 4 -21.64 13.06 -20.72
C ALA A 4 -21.73 11.56 -21.00
N SER A 5 -21.15 11.08 -22.11
CA SER A 5 -21.08 9.65 -22.41
C SER A 5 -20.19 8.88 -21.44
N GLU A 6 -19.02 9.41 -21.03
CA GLU A 6 -18.13 8.77 -20.03
C GLU A 6 -18.82 8.59 -18.68
N ARG A 7 -19.55 9.62 -18.21
CA ARG A 7 -20.33 9.56 -16.96
C ARG A 7 -21.46 8.53 -17.02
N LEU A 8 -22.14 8.44 -18.15
CA LEU A 8 -23.21 7.45 -18.35
C LEU A 8 -22.68 6.01 -18.35
N LEU A 9 -21.52 5.77 -18.96
CA LEU A 9 -20.86 4.47 -18.94
C LEU A 9 -20.42 4.08 -17.52
N SER A 10 -19.77 5.00 -16.78
CA SER A 10 -19.36 4.74 -15.39
C SER A 10 -20.57 4.42 -14.51
N LYS A 11 -21.64 5.21 -14.62
CA LYS A 11 -22.88 5.00 -13.86
C LYS A 11 -23.54 3.66 -14.17
N SER A 12 -23.56 3.23 -15.44
CA SER A 12 -24.09 1.93 -15.86
C SER A 12 -23.38 0.77 -15.16
N VAL A 13 -22.04 0.83 -15.02
CA VAL A 13 -21.28 -0.18 -14.28
C VAL A 13 -21.54 -0.12 -12.77
N HIS A 14 -21.53 1.09 -12.19
CA HIS A 14 -21.76 1.26 -10.75
C HIS A 14 -23.14 0.78 -10.30
N ASP A 15 -24.17 1.08 -11.09
CA ASP A 15 -25.55 0.69 -10.80
C ASP A 15 -25.81 -0.80 -11.18
N GLY A 16 -24.80 -1.51 -11.69
CA GLY A 16 -24.89 -2.92 -12.08
C GLY A 16 -25.75 -3.19 -13.32
N VAL A 17 -25.96 -2.17 -14.16
CA VAL A 17 -26.78 -2.23 -15.37
C VAL A 17 -26.04 -2.92 -16.52
N GLU A 18 -24.75 -2.61 -16.69
CA GLU A 18 -23.85 -3.27 -17.65
C GLU A 18 -22.60 -3.75 -16.90
N GLN A 19 -22.05 -4.89 -17.30
CA GLN A 19 -20.72 -5.30 -16.83
C GLN A 19 -19.64 -4.48 -17.56
N PHE A 20 -18.51 -4.21 -16.88
CA PHE A 20 -17.38 -3.49 -17.49
C PHE A 20 -16.91 -4.13 -18.82
N ARG A 21 -16.95 -5.46 -18.90
CA ARG A 21 -16.63 -6.23 -20.11
C ARG A 21 -17.57 -5.89 -21.28
N GLU A 22 -18.87 -5.80 -21.04
CA GLU A 22 -19.87 -5.50 -22.08
C GLU A 22 -19.65 -4.10 -22.65
N ILE A 23 -19.28 -3.15 -21.79
CA ILE A 23 -18.90 -1.80 -22.23
C ILE A 23 -17.65 -1.86 -23.12
N CYS A 24 -16.61 -2.61 -22.73
CA CYS A 24 -15.41 -2.78 -23.54
C CYS A 24 -15.72 -3.38 -24.92
N GLU A 25 -16.54 -4.44 -24.98
CA GLU A 25 -16.95 -5.09 -26.22
C GLU A 25 -17.74 -4.14 -27.14
N ARG A 26 -18.74 -3.44 -26.60
CA ARG A 26 -19.58 -2.50 -27.37
C ARG A 26 -18.81 -1.27 -27.84
N THR A 27 -17.90 -0.74 -27.03
CA THR A 27 -17.09 0.45 -27.36
C THR A 27 -15.83 0.11 -28.15
N ARG A 28 -15.50 -1.19 -28.29
CA ARG A 28 -14.24 -1.70 -28.88
C ARG A 28 -13.00 -1.13 -28.18
N ILE A 29 -13.13 -0.86 -26.88
CA ILE A 29 -12.01 -0.44 -26.03
C ILE A 29 -11.37 -1.70 -25.44
N VAL A 30 -10.04 -1.79 -25.53
CA VAL A 30 -9.25 -2.84 -24.91
C VAL A 30 -8.43 -2.21 -23.79
N PRO A 31 -8.68 -2.55 -22.51
CA PRO A 31 -7.86 -2.05 -21.41
C PRO A 31 -6.41 -2.54 -21.56
N ASP A 32 -5.46 -1.66 -21.30
CA ASP A 32 -4.03 -1.98 -21.36
C ASP A 32 -3.57 -2.76 -20.12
N VAL A 33 -4.07 -3.99 -20.01
CA VAL A 33 -3.73 -4.91 -18.91
C VAL A 33 -2.29 -5.39 -18.96
N PHE A 34 -1.60 -5.24 -20.10
CA PHE A 34 -0.19 -5.61 -20.25
C PHE A 34 0.76 -4.60 -19.59
N ASN A 35 0.29 -3.37 -19.34
CA ASN A 35 1.02 -2.36 -18.58
C ASN A 35 0.51 -2.19 -17.14
N LEU A 36 -0.25 -3.19 -16.64
CA LEU A 36 -0.67 -3.27 -15.25
C LEU A 36 0.24 -4.25 -14.50
N TYR A 37 1.06 -3.74 -13.59
CA TYR A 37 2.06 -4.52 -12.87
C TYR A 37 1.57 -4.87 -11.47
N GLU A 38 1.54 -6.16 -11.12
CA GLU A 38 1.33 -6.56 -9.73
C GLU A 38 2.45 -5.98 -8.86
N TRP A 39 2.07 -5.29 -7.80
CA TRP A 39 2.98 -4.53 -6.96
C TRP A 39 3.17 -5.21 -5.61
N SER A 40 2.10 -5.32 -4.83
CA SER A 40 2.12 -5.95 -3.51
C SER A 40 0.74 -6.50 -3.13
N THR A 41 0.71 -7.35 -2.12
CA THR A 41 -0.53 -7.90 -1.56
C THR A 41 -0.56 -7.60 -0.07
N TRP A 42 -1.68 -7.07 0.40
CA TRP A 42 -1.89 -6.70 1.80
C TRP A 42 -3.08 -7.44 2.38
N ILE A 43 -2.92 -7.97 3.58
CA ILE A 43 -4.01 -8.60 4.31
C ILE A 43 -4.36 -7.73 5.52
N THR A 44 -5.65 -7.48 5.69
CA THR A 44 -6.15 -6.71 6.83
C THR A 44 -5.79 -7.43 8.14
N PRO A 45 -5.16 -6.76 9.13
CA PRO A 45 -4.84 -7.34 10.43
C PRO A 45 -6.04 -7.98 11.14
N THR A 46 -5.83 -9.02 11.92
CA THR A 46 -6.90 -9.76 12.62
C THR A 46 -7.59 -8.94 13.70
N ILE A 47 -6.88 -7.98 14.32
CA ILE A 47 -7.44 -7.02 15.29
C ILE A 47 -8.58 -6.15 14.70
N LEU A 48 -8.70 -6.06 13.37
CA LEU A 48 -9.81 -5.37 12.72
C LEU A 48 -10.97 -6.36 12.52
N HIS A 49 -11.68 -6.66 13.59
CA HIS A 49 -12.68 -7.74 13.72
C HIS A 49 -13.95 -7.62 12.85
N LYS A 50 -14.08 -6.58 12.00
CA LYS A 50 -15.31 -6.37 11.20
C LYS A 50 -15.27 -7.08 9.85
N LYS A 51 -14.26 -6.75 9.05
CA LYS A 51 -14.13 -7.23 7.67
C LYS A 51 -12.66 -7.20 7.30
N ARG A 52 -12.17 -8.33 6.81
CA ARG A 52 -10.79 -8.49 6.38
C ARG A 52 -10.77 -8.69 4.87
N PHE A 53 -9.76 -8.11 4.25
CA PHE A 53 -9.51 -8.23 2.82
C PHE A 53 -8.08 -8.67 2.60
N GLU A 54 -7.90 -9.52 1.61
CA GLU A 54 -6.63 -9.70 0.90
C GLU A 54 -6.70 -8.82 -0.34
N THR A 55 -5.88 -7.78 -0.38
CA THR A 55 -5.92 -6.71 -1.38
C THR A 55 -4.64 -6.75 -2.20
N ALA A 56 -4.77 -7.10 -3.48
CA ALA A 56 -3.69 -6.96 -4.46
C ALA A 56 -3.63 -5.52 -4.95
N PHE A 57 -2.45 -4.90 -4.84
CA PHE A 57 -2.12 -3.59 -5.37
C PHE A 57 -1.45 -3.76 -6.73
N TYR A 58 -1.85 -2.90 -7.66
CA TYR A 58 -1.26 -2.84 -8.99
C TYR A 58 -0.72 -1.44 -9.25
N LEU A 59 0.35 -1.37 -10.06
CA LEU A 59 0.96 -0.15 -10.54
C LEU A 59 0.69 0.00 -12.04
N ILE A 60 0.37 1.21 -12.46
CA ILE A 60 0.30 1.63 -13.86
C ILE A 60 1.05 2.96 -14.03
N ALA A 61 1.76 3.11 -15.13
CA ALA A 61 2.39 4.36 -15.54
C ALA A 61 1.61 4.96 -16.71
N LEU A 62 1.42 6.28 -16.69
CA LEU A 62 0.69 7.02 -17.71
C LEU A 62 1.57 8.16 -18.23
N ASP A 63 1.56 8.38 -19.55
CA ASP A 63 2.37 9.42 -20.20
C ASP A 63 1.92 10.85 -19.83
N ALA A 64 0.68 10.99 -19.36
CA ALA A 64 0.10 12.25 -18.94
C ALA A 64 -0.91 12.02 -17.81
N LEU A 65 -1.15 13.07 -17.01
CA LEU A 65 -2.18 13.05 -15.98
C LEU A 65 -3.56 12.82 -16.64
N PRO A 66 -4.27 11.73 -16.30
CA PRO A 66 -5.56 11.48 -16.89
C PRO A 66 -6.59 12.45 -16.32
N LYS A 67 -7.59 12.76 -17.13
CA LYS A 67 -8.77 13.48 -16.64
C LYS A 67 -9.62 12.54 -15.79
N VAL A 68 -9.69 12.83 -14.50
CA VAL A 68 -10.49 12.05 -13.54
C VAL A 68 -11.90 12.64 -13.43
N VAL A 69 -12.91 11.77 -13.48
CA VAL A 69 -14.30 12.13 -13.18
C VAL A 69 -14.68 11.36 -11.91
N PRO A 70 -14.55 11.95 -10.71
CA PRO A 70 -14.86 11.25 -9.48
C PRO A 70 -16.36 10.97 -9.38
N GLU A 71 -16.69 9.83 -8.78
CA GLU A 71 -18.04 9.51 -8.36
C GLU A 71 -18.34 10.30 -7.07
N GLY A 72 -19.43 11.08 -7.07
CA GLY A 72 -19.68 12.09 -6.05
C GLY A 72 -20.26 11.57 -4.75
N SER A 73 -20.66 10.30 -4.67
CA SER A 73 -21.19 9.68 -3.45
C SER A 73 -20.08 9.07 -2.58
N GLU A 74 -19.03 8.50 -3.18
CA GLU A 74 -17.94 7.84 -2.45
C GLU A 74 -16.66 8.68 -2.38
N VAL A 75 -16.34 9.45 -3.42
CA VAL A 75 -15.08 10.22 -3.50
C VAL A 75 -15.32 11.68 -3.18
N GLN A 76 -14.87 12.11 -2.00
CA GLN A 76 -14.97 13.52 -1.59
C GLN A 76 -13.98 14.43 -2.31
N GLN A 77 -12.77 13.95 -2.54
CA GLN A 77 -11.68 14.71 -3.16
C GLN A 77 -10.67 13.79 -3.84
N TYR A 78 -9.98 14.30 -4.86
CA TYR A 78 -8.85 13.65 -5.51
C TYR A 78 -7.83 14.72 -5.91
N PHE A 79 -6.55 14.35 -5.93
CA PHE A 79 -5.48 15.20 -6.42
C PHE A 79 -4.27 14.35 -6.81
N TRP A 80 -3.35 14.95 -7.56
CA TRP A 80 -2.09 14.36 -7.96
C TRP A 80 -0.95 15.06 -7.22
N ASP A 81 -0.04 14.29 -6.66
CA ASP A 81 1.17 14.81 -6.02
C ASP A 81 2.26 13.72 -6.00
N THR A 82 3.48 14.09 -5.64
CA THR A 82 4.61 13.16 -5.51
C THR A 82 4.48 12.30 -4.25
N PRO A 83 5.06 11.08 -4.22
CA PRO A 83 5.06 10.27 -3.01
C PRO A 83 5.67 10.98 -1.79
N ALA A 84 6.74 11.75 -1.99
CA ALA A 84 7.39 12.51 -0.93
C ALA A 84 6.46 13.58 -0.32
N ASN A 85 5.75 14.35 -1.15
CA ASN A 85 4.82 15.37 -0.69
C ASN A 85 3.60 14.76 0.03
N LEU A 86 3.07 13.63 -0.46
CA LEU A 86 1.98 12.91 0.21
C LEU A 86 2.40 12.40 1.59
N LEU A 87 3.61 11.85 1.70
CA LEU A 87 4.16 11.40 2.98
C LEU A 87 4.40 12.56 3.94
N GLU A 88 4.85 13.72 3.45
CA GLU A 88 5.00 14.91 4.31
C GLU A 88 3.63 15.44 4.76
N ALA A 89 2.64 15.51 3.87
CA ALA A 89 1.27 15.88 4.24
C ALA A 89 0.65 14.93 5.27
N HIS A 90 0.92 13.62 5.15
CA HIS A 90 0.55 12.62 6.15
C HIS A 90 1.31 12.82 7.46
N ASN A 91 2.62 13.05 7.41
CA ASN A 91 3.44 13.29 8.60
C ASN A 91 3.02 14.58 9.34
N SER A 92 2.57 15.59 8.61
CA SER A 92 2.07 16.85 9.15
C SER A 92 0.56 16.82 9.43
N GLU A 93 -0.07 15.64 9.37
CA GLU A 93 -1.49 15.39 9.70
C GLU A 93 -2.50 16.18 8.86
N ARG A 94 -2.09 16.68 7.69
CA ARG A 94 -2.97 17.36 6.73
C ARG A 94 -3.81 16.36 5.93
N ILE A 95 -3.27 15.18 5.70
CA ILE A 95 -4.00 14.03 5.17
C ILE A 95 -3.76 12.81 6.07
N TRP A 96 -4.57 11.76 5.90
CA TRP A 96 -4.33 10.48 6.52
C TRP A 96 -4.23 9.42 5.42
N LEU A 97 -3.10 8.71 5.40
CA LEU A 97 -2.85 7.56 4.56
C LEU A 97 -3.02 6.30 5.40
N THR A 98 -3.74 5.32 4.88
CA THR A 98 -3.78 3.99 5.50
C THR A 98 -2.37 3.37 5.51
N PRO A 99 -2.07 2.43 6.43
CA PRO A 99 -0.74 1.82 6.51
C PRO A 99 -0.22 1.24 5.18
N PRO A 100 -1.03 0.50 4.37
CA PRO A 100 -0.59 0.05 3.05
C PRO A 100 -0.18 1.21 2.13
N GLN A 101 -1.00 2.26 2.05
CA GLN A 101 -0.71 3.43 1.20
C GLN A 101 0.57 4.14 1.64
N ALA A 102 0.71 4.39 2.94
CA ALA A 102 1.89 5.07 3.48
C ALA A 102 3.16 4.25 3.27
N TYR A 103 3.09 2.92 3.38
CA TYR A 103 4.20 2.00 3.12
C TYR A 103 4.61 1.98 1.65
N GLU A 104 3.67 1.84 0.71
CA GLU A 104 4.00 1.81 -0.72
C GLU A 104 4.49 3.16 -1.22
N LEU A 105 3.90 4.26 -0.77
CA LEU A 105 4.42 5.61 -1.06
C LEU A 105 5.83 5.79 -0.50
N LYS A 106 6.13 5.23 0.69
CA LYS A 106 7.48 5.27 1.25
C LYS A 106 8.50 4.55 0.37
N ARG A 107 8.18 3.35 -0.13
CA ARG A 107 9.02 2.63 -1.11
C ARG A 107 9.25 3.47 -2.38
N LEU A 108 8.17 4.00 -2.95
CA LEU A 108 8.22 4.79 -4.18
C LEU A 108 8.92 6.15 -3.99
N SER A 109 8.96 6.70 -2.78
CA SER A 109 9.60 8.00 -2.51
C SER A 109 11.11 8.04 -2.80
N TYR A 110 11.75 6.88 -2.94
CA TYR A 110 13.17 6.75 -3.28
C TYR A 110 13.42 6.52 -4.77
N VAL A 111 12.38 6.53 -5.59
CA VAL A 111 12.46 6.39 -7.04
C VAL A 111 11.77 7.58 -7.69
N HIS A 112 12.54 8.41 -8.38
CA HIS A 112 12.04 9.69 -8.91
C HIS A 112 11.70 9.65 -10.41
N ASP A 113 12.15 8.60 -11.11
CA ASP A 113 11.88 8.42 -12.53
C ASP A 113 10.86 7.28 -12.72
N ILE A 114 9.73 7.61 -13.33
CA ILE A 114 8.65 6.66 -13.60
C ILE A 114 9.10 5.52 -14.51
N GLU A 115 10.02 5.77 -15.45
CA GLU A 115 10.56 4.73 -16.34
C GLU A 115 11.40 3.71 -15.57
N GLN A 116 12.10 4.14 -14.53
CA GLN A 116 12.81 3.24 -13.64
C GLN A 116 11.83 2.36 -12.83
N VAL A 117 10.71 2.93 -12.37
CA VAL A 117 9.65 2.16 -11.71
C VAL A 117 9.09 1.10 -12.66
N VAL A 118 8.76 1.47 -13.90
CA VAL A 118 8.22 0.56 -14.91
C VAL A 118 9.22 -0.53 -15.27
N SER A 119 10.48 -0.16 -15.50
CA SER A 119 11.54 -1.14 -15.80
C SER A 119 11.74 -2.11 -14.65
N PHE A 120 11.76 -1.63 -13.40
CA PHE A 120 11.82 -2.49 -12.21
C PHE A 120 10.62 -3.43 -12.14
N ALA A 121 9.40 -2.89 -12.30
CA ALA A 121 8.16 -3.65 -12.23
C ALA A 121 8.13 -4.78 -13.28
N ARG A 122 8.45 -4.45 -14.52
CA ARG A 122 8.41 -5.36 -15.67
C ARG A 122 9.55 -6.38 -15.66
N ASN A 123 10.78 -5.95 -15.41
CA ASN A 123 11.97 -6.77 -15.67
C ASN A 123 12.49 -7.50 -14.42
N LYS A 124 12.18 -7.02 -13.22
CA LYS A 124 12.71 -7.58 -11.95
C LYS A 124 11.58 -8.10 -11.07
N ARG A 125 10.58 -7.27 -10.79
CA ARG A 125 9.52 -7.55 -9.81
C ARG A 125 8.57 -8.67 -10.26
N PHE A 126 8.15 -8.64 -11.53
CA PHE A 126 7.15 -9.58 -12.08
C PHE A 126 7.51 -11.06 -11.86
N ALA A 127 8.79 -11.41 -11.89
CA ALA A 127 9.24 -12.79 -11.76
C ALA A 127 9.31 -13.33 -10.31
N LYS A 128 9.10 -12.49 -9.30
CA LYS A 128 9.38 -12.82 -7.90
C LYS A 128 8.18 -13.37 -7.13
N GLY A 129 6.95 -13.21 -7.64
CA GLY A 129 5.73 -13.49 -6.88
C GLY A 129 5.52 -12.50 -5.74
N THR A 130 4.50 -12.69 -4.90
CA THR A 130 4.17 -11.72 -3.83
C THR A 130 3.89 -12.42 -2.52
N THR A 131 4.75 -12.19 -1.53
CA THR A 131 4.51 -12.51 -0.13
C THR A 131 3.51 -11.50 0.44
N PRO A 132 2.33 -11.93 0.92
CA PRO A 132 1.35 -11.01 1.50
C PRO A 132 1.87 -10.32 2.76
N LEU A 133 1.70 -9.00 2.84
CA LEU A 133 1.95 -8.20 4.02
C LEU A 133 0.70 -8.21 4.90
N CYS A 134 0.70 -9.05 5.94
CA CYS A 134 -0.33 -9.08 6.98
C CYS A 134 0.25 -8.52 8.29
N PRO A 135 -0.06 -7.27 8.68
CA PRO A 135 0.50 -6.71 9.90
C PRO A 135 -0.03 -7.38 11.17
N VAL A 136 0.86 -7.59 12.14
CA VAL A 136 0.51 -7.94 13.53
C VAL A 136 0.66 -6.68 14.38
N ALA A 137 -0.42 -6.29 15.06
CA ALA A 137 -0.47 -5.04 15.81
C ALA A 137 -0.12 -5.24 17.28
N PHE A 138 0.77 -4.41 17.81
CA PHE A 138 1.13 -4.35 19.21
C PHE A 138 1.02 -2.91 19.73
N THR A 139 0.40 -2.76 20.89
CA THR A 139 0.29 -1.50 21.62
C THR A 139 1.55 -1.29 22.44
N ALA A 140 2.20 -0.16 22.23
CA ALA A 140 3.32 0.34 23.03
C ALA A 140 2.85 1.49 23.93
N ALA A 141 3.70 1.93 24.86
CA ALA A 141 3.38 3.02 25.79
C ALA A 141 3.13 4.38 25.08
N ASP A 142 3.68 4.55 23.88
CA ASP A 142 3.71 5.79 23.11
C ASP A 142 3.12 5.66 21.69
N GLY A 143 2.48 4.52 21.36
CA GLY A 143 1.88 4.31 20.04
C GLY A 143 1.52 2.86 19.72
N VAL A 144 1.41 2.56 18.43
CA VAL A 144 1.13 1.21 17.92
C VAL A 144 2.23 0.79 16.97
N VAL A 145 2.78 -0.39 17.19
CA VAL A 145 3.67 -1.10 16.27
C VAL A 145 2.84 -2.01 15.37
N LEU A 146 3.04 -1.90 14.06
CA LEU A 146 2.58 -2.88 13.09
C LEU A 146 3.79 -3.68 12.60
N ALA A 147 4.03 -4.84 13.20
CA ALA A 147 5.07 -5.76 12.77
C ALA A 147 4.67 -6.44 11.46
N LEU A 148 5.62 -6.54 10.52
CA LEU A 148 5.44 -7.16 9.20
C LEU A 148 6.33 -8.41 9.09
N PRO A 149 6.11 -9.29 8.08
CA PRO A 149 6.91 -10.50 7.93
C PRO A 149 8.42 -10.22 7.92
N GLY A 150 9.16 -10.98 8.73
CA GLY A 150 10.60 -10.81 8.94
C GLY A 150 10.98 -9.90 10.10
N ASP A 151 10.04 -9.22 10.73
CA ASP A 151 10.29 -8.51 11.99
C ASP A 151 10.47 -9.48 13.16
N SER A 152 11.31 -9.16 14.15
CA SER A 152 11.53 -10.04 15.32
C SER A 152 10.28 -10.24 16.19
N LEU A 153 9.34 -9.30 16.16
CA LEU A 153 8.04 -9.42 16.83
C LEU A 153 7.00 -10.12 15.94
N TYR A 154 7.34 -10.45 14.70
CA TYR A 154 6.44 -11.17 13.81
C TYR A 154 6.43 -12.67 14.15
N PRO A 155 5.25 -13.32 14.23
CA PRO A 155 5.18 -14.74 14.52
C PRO A 155 5.82 -15.57 13.40
N ALA A 156 6.74 -16.47 13.75
CA ALA A 156 7.53 -17.23 12.79
C ALA A 156 6.71 -18.09 11.80
N ASN A 157 5.53 -18.58 12.24
CA ASN A 157 4.63 -19.39 11.43
C ASN A 157 3.22 -18.79 11.44
N TYR A 158 3.10 -17.49 11.15
CA TYR A 158 1.80 -16.84 11.19
C TYR A 158 0.87 -17.38 10.09
N ASP A 159 -0.29 -17.89 10.49
CA ASP A 159 -1.35 -18.42 9.62
C ASP A 159 -2.25 -17.34 9.01
N LEU A 160 -1.94 -16.05 9.25
CA LEU A 160 -2.67 -14.89 8.77
C LEU A 160 -4.10 -14.78 9.34
N VAL A 161 -4.49 -15.59 10.33
CA VAL A 161 -5.83 -15.59 10.92
C VAL A 161 -5.82 -15.59 12.44
N THR A 162 -4.75 -16.07 13.07
CA THR A 162 -4.58 -16.05 14.52
C THR A 162 -4.50 -14.61 15.04
N GLU A 163 -5.31 -14.30 16.05
CA GLU A 163 -5.23 -13.06 16.80
C GLU A 163 -4.08 -13.11 17.81
N HIS A 164 -3.38 -11.98 17.95
CA HIS A 164 -2.24 -11.85 18.86
C HIS A 164 -2.61 -10.90 19.99
N ASN A 165 -1.97 -11.06 21.15
CA ASN A 165 -2.17 -10.17 22.27
C ASN A 165 -1.60 -8.77 21.96
N ALA A 166 -2.45 -7.89 21.46
CA ALA A 166 -2.07 -6.52 21.13
C ALA A 166 -1.61 -5.72 22.35
N HIS A 167 -1.81 -6.20 23.59
CA HIS A 167 -1.40 -5.49 24.80
C HIS A 167 -0.12 -6.04 25.44
N GLU A 168 0.61 -6.94 24.78
CA GLU A 168 1.83 -7.55 25.30
C GLU A 168 2.92 -6.53 25.70
N TYR A 169 2.98 -5.40 25.01
CA TYR A 169 4.08 -4.43 25.16
C TYR A 169 3.65 -3.05 25.67
N VAL A 170 2.48 -2.93 26.29
CA VAL A 170 1.90 -1.63 26.74
C VAL A 170 2.77 -0.84 27.72
N HIS A 171 3.74 -1.50 28.38
CA HIS A 171 4.64 -0.88 29.34
C HIS A 171 5.98 -0.44 28.74
N GLN A 172 6.26 -0.74 27.47
CA GLN A 172 7.48 -0.37 26.77
C GLN A 172 7.16 0.66 25.68
N THR A 173 8.03 1.64 25.51
CA THR A 173 8.01 2.55 24.37
C THR A 173 8.41 1.84 23.09
N MET A 174 8.01 2.37 21.94
CA MET A 174 8.44 1.87 20.63
C MET A 174 9.97 1.90 20.50
N GLU A 175 10.64 2.89 21.09
CA GLU A 175 12.11 2.96 21.10
C GLU A 175 12.75 1.81 21.89
N GLU A 176 12.25 1.51 23.09
CA GLU A 176 12.72 0.36 23.87
C GLU A 176 12.49 -0.95 23.11
N LEU A 177 11.32 -1.11 22.47
CA LEU A 177 11.03 -2.27 21.64
C LEU A 177 12.02 -2.42 20.48
N ARG A 178 12.42 -1.34 19.81
CA ARG A 178 13.44 -1.39 18.75
C ARG A 178 14.81 -1.82 19.29
N ARG A 179 15.19 -1.39 20.49
CA ARG A 179 16.48 -1.74 21.11
C ARG A 179 16.55 -3.20 21.55
N ASN A 180 15.40 -3.81 21.84
CA ASN A 180 15.30 -5.19 22.32
C ASN A 180 15.28 -6.25 21.20
N VAL A 181 15.29 -5.83 19.93
CA VAL A 181 15.17 -6.73 18.78
C VAL A 181 16.29 -6.49 17.76
N THR A 182 16.58 -7.51 16.95
CA THR A 182 17.64 -7.44 15.94
C THR A 182 17.10 -7.20 14.53
N LEU A 183 15.98 -7.83 14.19
CA LEU A 183 15.32 -7.71 12.89
C LEU A 183 14.13 -6.78 12.98
N LEU A 184 14.11 -5.77 12.11
CA LEU A 184 13.07 -4.76 12.01
C LEU A 184 12.47 -4.81 10.60
N HIS A 185 11.14 -4.94 10.56
CA HIS A 185 10.30 -4.68 9.40
C HIS A 185 8.93 -4.27 9.91
N ARG A 186 8.74 -2.99 10.21
CA ARG A 186 7.54 -2.51 10.90
C ARG A 186 7.20 -1.07 10.57
N LEU A 187 5.94 -0.73 10.83
CA LEU A 187 5.45 0.64 10.88
C LEU A 187 5.16 1.02 12.33
N GLU A 188 5.42 2.27 12.68
CA GLU A 188 5.11 2.84 13.99
C GLU A 188 4.12 3.99 13.84
N LEU A 189 3.00 3.88 14.54
CA LEU A 189 1.84 4.75 14.41
C LEU A 189 1.65 5.53 15.72
N VAL A 190 1.43 6.83 15.59
CA VAL A 190 1.28 7.76 16.73
C VAL A 190 -0.03 8.54 16.59
N GLY A 191 -0.58 8.97 17.73
CA GLY A 191 -1.75 9.85 17.77
C GLY A 191 -2.96 9.19 17.11
N LYS A 192 -3.49 9.82 16.05
CA LYS A 192 -4.65 9.33 15.28
C LYS A 192 -4.27 8.23 14.28
N LEU A 193 -3.37 7.31 14.68
CA LEU A 193 -2.86 6.22 13.85
C LEU A 193 -2.15 6.70 12.57
N HIS A 194 -1.46 7.84 12.65
CA HIS A 194 -0.57 8.28 11.58
C HIS A 194 0.74 7.52 11.69
N THR A 195 1.13 6.82 10.62
CA THR A 195 2.48 6.26 10.52
C THR A 195 3.53 7.37 10.59
N LYS A 196 4.40 7.33 11.59
CA LYS A 196 5.54 8.25 11.77
C LYS A 196 6.88 7.53 11.65
N GLY A 197 6.93 6.23 11.92
CA GLY A 197 8.13 5.42 11.80
C GLY A 197 8.02 4.35 10.72
N TYR A 198 9.08 4.20 9.93
CA TYR A 198 9.24 3.19 8.89
C TYR A 198 10.58 2.51 9.11
N TYR A 199 10.58 1.23 9.47
CA TYR A 199 11.81 0.51 9.81
C TYR A 199 11.92 -0.75 8.98
N GLN A 200 13.07 -0.91 8.36
CA GLN A 200 13.48 -2.11 7.67
C GLN A 200 15.01 -2.18 7.70
N ASN A 201 15.59 -3.25 8.25
CA ASN A 201 17.06 -3.41 8.33
C ASN A 201 17.56 -4.73 7.70
N GLN A 202 16.72 -5.33 6.86
CA GLN A 202 16.96 -6.56 6.13
C GLN A 202 16.49 -6.40 4.68
N PRO A 203 16.97 -7.22 3.74
CA PRO A 203 16.50 -7.20 2.36
C PRO A 203 14.98 -7.21 2.27
N ALA A 204 14.42 -6.48 1.31
CA ALA A 204 13.00 -6.50 1.08
C ALA A 204 12.54 -7.89 0.64
N LEU A 205 11.36 -8.28 1.13
CA LEU A 205 10.70 -9.50 0.69
C LEU A 205 10.56 -9.49 -0.83
N ASP A 206 10.75 -10.66 -1.44
CA ASP A 206 10.61 -10.87 -2.88
C ASP A 206 11.47 -9.94 -3.75
N ASP A 207 12.62 -9.48 -3.22
CA ASP A 207 13.50 -8.50 -3.86
C ASP A 207 12.78 -7.19 -4.24
N HIS A 208 11.77 -6.80 -3.46
CA HIS A 208 11.03 -5.56 -3.68
C HIS A 208 11.89 -4.30 -3.39
N LEU A 209 11.37 -3.12 -3.73
CA LEU A 209 11.87 -1.86 -3.19
C LEU A 209 11.90 -1.85 -1.65
N HIS A 210 13.01 -1.36 -1.10
CA HIS A 210 13.28 -1.24 0.32
C HIS A 210 12.67 0.03 0.92
N LEU A 211 12.15 -0.04 2.15
CA LEU A 211 11.51 1.09 2.84
C LEU A 211 12.45 2.26 3.18
N THR A 212 13.76 2.03 3.13
CA THR A 212 14.80 3.03 3.42
C THR A 212 15.57 3.49 2.17
N GLY A 213 15.16 3.03 0.97
CA GLY A 213 15.84 3.39 -0.28
C GLY A 213 17.11 2.61 -0.59
N GLU A 214 17.45 1.58 0.20
CA GLU A 214 18.57 0.65 -0.04
C GLU A 214 18.30 -0.31 -1.22
N ASN A 215 17.96 0.24 -2.39
CA ASN A 215 17.62 -0.51 -3.58
C ASN A 215 18.90 -0.84 -4.39
N ARG A 216 19.81 -1.63 -3.80
CA ARG A 216 21.15 -1.90 -4.38
C ARG A 216 21.12 -2.52 -5.78
N ASN A 217 20.01 -3.17 -6.14
CA ASN A 217 19.77 -3.79 -7.44
C ASN A 217 18.72 -3.03 -8.27
N PHE A 218 18.50 -1.74 -8.02
CA PHE A 218 17.44 -0.97 -8.68
C PHE A 218 17.75 -0.65 -10.14
N THR A 219 19.00 -0.27 -10.42
CA THR A 219 19.49 0.02 -11.79
C THR A 219 19.74 -1.24 -12.60
#